data_AF-A0A972FRU5-F1
#
_entry.id   AF-A0A972FRU5-F1
#
_cell.length_a   1.000
_cell.length_b   1.000
_cell.length_c   1.000
_cell.angle_alpha   90.00
_cell.angle_beta   90.00
_cell.angle_gamma   90.00
#
_symmetry.space_group_name_H-M   'P 1'
#
loop_
_entity.id
_entity.type
_entity.pdbx_description
1 polymer ?
#
loop_
_entity_poly.entity_id
_entity_poly.type
_entity_poly.pdbx_seq_one_letter_code
_entity_poly.pdbx_strand_id
1 'polypeptide(L)'
;MKRESLIRTLAIGATALVASNAAFASPSLEELTQDLKKMQTEVDKLQKQIQSLAAKQEARDAKQEVGTANEWPQSDSLFHMTGYADVGYVNTEATEGSFTVGSFSPIFHFQYRDLVMLESEMEIEVGDDGETEVALEYLVVDWFINDYMTLMGGKFLSPIGQFRQNLHPSWINKLPSAPPGFGHDGAAPVSDVGLQLRGGFPLGSVRTSYAFYVSNGPQLVAEMEEEDGEIEYALDGVEAEGFGSDSDGEKTIGGRLGFIPFAGFELGISAASGKATVTSIHEGDSSLLSGEAARDYDVIGADFNWQYQGFNLRGEYVETKVGADTGEGTAASEGATWTTWYTQAAYRISASKWELVARYTDFDSPHDSQDQEQSALGVNYLFSSNFIGKVSYEFNDGLLESDADQDRVMVQMAYGF
;
A
#
# COMPACT_ATOMS: atom_id res chain seq x y z
N MET A 1 -17.10 -50.11 -17.31
CA MET A 1 -17.14 -51.55 -17.67
C MET A 1 -18.51 -51.86 -18.28
N LYS A 2 -18.54 -52.32 -19.53
CA LYS A 2 -19.67 -52.88 -20.33
C LYS A 2 -20.89 -52.00 -20.71
N ARG A 3 -20.95 -51.77 -22.03
CA ARG A 3 -22.07 -51.43 -22.93
C ARG A 3 -23.36 -52.22 -22.67
N GLU A 4 -24.51 -51.63 -23.01
CA GLU A 4 -25.46 -52.16 -24.00
C GLU A 4 -26.60 -51.13 -24.23
N SER A 5 -26.74 -50.60 -25.46
CA SER A 5 -27.69 -51.06 -26.50
C SER A 5 -29.09 -50.46 -26.36
N LEU A 6 -29.45 -49.55 -27.27
CA LEU A 6 -30.83 -49.41 -27.75
C LEU A 6 -30.84 -48.74 -29.13
N ILE A 7 -30.63 -49.57 -30.15
CA ILE A 7 -31.02 -49.29 -31.54
C ILE A 7 -32.53 -49.51 -31.62
N ARG A 8 -33.29 -48.46 -31.95
CA ARG A 8 -34.71 -48.59 -32.34
C ARG A 8 -34.83 -48.34 -33.84
N THR A 9 -35.00 -49.44 -34.55
CA THR A 9 -35.46 -49.53 -35.93
C THR A 9 -36.85 -48.90 -36.05
N LEU A 10 -37.01 -47.89 -36.92
CA LEU A 10 -38.31 -47.48 -37.43
C LEU A 10 -38.36 -47.87 -38.91
N ALA A 11 -39.02 -49.00 -39.15
CA ALA A 11 -39.44 -49.42 -40.47
C ALA A 11 -40.67 -48.60 -40.88
N ILE A 12 -40.60 -47.95 -42.04
CA ILE A 12 -41.80 -47.56 -42.78
C ILE A 12 -41.73 -48.30 -44.11
N GLY A 13 -42.59 -49.30 -44.23
CA GLY A 13 -42.84 -50.00 -45.48
C GLY A 13 -43.76 -49.18 -46.38
N ALA A 14 -43.56 -49.32 -47.68
CA ALA A 14 -44.60 -49.10 -48.67
C ALA A 14 -44.45 -50.17 -49.77
N THR A 15 -45.39 -51.09 -49.76
CA THR A 15 -45.54 -52.23 -50.66
C THR A 15 -46.42 -51.84 -51.85
N ALA A 16 -45.96 -52.17 -53.06
CA ALA A 16 -46.67 -52.64 -54.27
C ALA A 16 -47.98 -52.01 -54.80
N LEU A 17 -47.90 -51.64 -56.11
CA LEU A 17 -48.83 -51.82 -57.24
C LEU A 17 -50.26 -51.25 -57.19
N VAL A 18 -50.62 -50.45 -58.21
CA VAL A 18 -51.45 -50.87 -59.37
C VAL A 18 -51.22 -49.89 -60.53
N ALA A 19 -51.14 -50.48 -61.73
CA ALA A 19 -50.87 -49.88 -63.02
C ALA A 19 -51.92 -48.85 -63.48
N SER A 20 -51.42 -47.77 -64.08
CA SER A 20 -52.10 -47.08 -65.18
C SER A 20 -51.14 -47.06 -66.36
N ASN A 21 -51.51 -47.74 -67.45
CA ASN A 21 -50.79 -47.71 -68.72
C ASN A 21 -50.72 -46.26 -69.24
N ALA A 22 -49.60 -45.60 -68.99
CA ALA A 22 -49.11 -44.50 -69.80
C ALA A 22 -47.79 -44.98 -70.39
N ALA A 23 -47.65 -44.86 -71.70
CA ALA A 23 -46.43 -45.21 -72.42
C ALA A 23 -45.21 -44.61 -71.71
N PHE A 24 -44.30 -45.45 -71.22
CA PHE A 24 -42.99 -44.99 -70.77
C PHE A 24 -42.23 -44.54 -72.01
N ALA A 25 -42.33 -43.25 -72.33
CA ALA A 25 -41.23 -42.58 -73.00
C ALA A 25 -40.02 -42.75 -72.06
N SER A 26 -38.96 -43.38 -72.54
CA SER A 26 -37.66 -43.29 -71.87
C SER A 26 -37.42 -41.79 -71.64
N PRO A 27 -37.26 -41.31 -70.39
CA PRO A 27 -36.94 -39.92 -70.17
C PRO A 27 -35.73 -39.60 -71.03
N SER A 28 -35.82 -38.51 -71.78
CA SER A 28 -34.73 -38.14 -72.68
C SER A 28 -33.44 -37.98 -71.84
N LEU A 29 -32.27 -38.25 -72.43
CA LEU A 29 -30.99 -38.07 -71.74
C LEU A 29 -30.89 -36.68 -71.08
N GLU A 30 -31.56 -35.68 -71.68
CA GLU A 30 -31.70 -34.31 -71.19
C GLU A 30 -32.50 -34.19 -69.88
N GLU A 31 -33.66 -34.84 -69.78
CA GLU A 31 -34.48 -34.83 -68.55
C GLU A 31 -33.76 -35.52 -67.39
N LEU A 32 -33.07 -36.63 -67.66
CA LEU A 32 -32.29 -37.36 -66.65
C LEU A 32 -31.07 -36.53 -66.17
N THR A 33 -30.45 -35.78 -67.09
CA THR A 33 -29.36 -34.85 -66.76
C THR A 33 -29.88 -33.67 -65.91
N GLN A 34 -31.10 -33.21 -66.18
CA GLN A 34 -31.73 -32.12 -65.43
C GLN A 34 -32.10 -32.55 -64.01
N ASP A 35 -32.64 -33.76 -63.84
CA ASP A 35 -32.95 -34.33 -62.53
C ASP A 35 -31.68 -34.63 -61.71
N LEU A 36 -30.61 -35.12 -62.35
CA LEU A 36 -29.31 -35.28 -61.69
C LEU A 36 -28.73 -33.95 -61.19
N LYS A 37 -28.81 -32.88 -62.00
CA LYS A 37 -28.39 -31.54 -61.56
C LYS A 37 -29.23 -31.03 -60.40
N LYS A 38 -30.54 -31.30 -60.41
CA LYS A 38 -31.46 -30.90 -59.33
C LYS A 38 -31.16 -31.66 -58.03
N MET A 39 -30.94 -32.98 -58.12
CA MET A 39 -30.51 -33.79 -56.97
C MET A 39 -29.15 -33.36 -56.44
N GLN A 40 -28.17 -33.06 -57.31
CA GLN A 40 -26.86 -32.55 -56.89
C GLN A 40 -27.00 -31.25 -56.09
N THR A 41 -27.86 -30.33 -56.57
CA THR A 41 -28.14 -29.06 -55.90
C THR A 41 -28.81 -29.27 -54.53
N GLU A 42 -29.70 -30.25 -54.43
CA GLU A 42 -30.39 -30.58 -53.18
C GLU A 42 -29.47 -31.26 -52.17
N VAL A 43 -28.56 -32.13 -52.62
CA VAL A 43 -27.49 -32.72 -51.81
C VAL A 43 -26.55 -31.63 -51.28
N ASP A 44 -26.12 -30.69 -52.11
CA ASP A 44 -25.26 -29.57 -51.69
C ASP A 44 -25.97 -28.69 -50.64
N LYS A 45 -27.27 -28.48 -50.81
CA LYS A 45 -28.10 -27.71 -49.85
C LYS A 45 -28.23 -28.46 -48.51
N LEU A 46 -28.46 -29.77 -48.54
CA LEU A 46 -28.53 -30.60 -47.34
C LEU A 46 -27.17 -30.67 -46.63
N GLN A 47 -26.07 -30.80 -47.36
CA GLN A 47 -24.72 -30.75 -46.78
C GLN A 47 -24.46 -29.43 -46.06
N LYS A 48 -24.84 -28.29 -46.67
CA LYS A 48 -24.74 -26.97 -46.02
C LYS A 48 -25.62 -26.88 -44.78
N GLN A 49 -26.83 -27.44 -44.79
CA GLN A 49 -27.69 -27.49 -43.61
C GLN A 49 -27.09 -28.33 -42.49
N ILE A 50 -26.53 -29.50 -42.80
CA ILE A 50 -25.86 -30.38 -41.84
C ILE A 50 -24.64 -29.66 -41.23
N GLN A 51 -23.81 -29.02 -42.04
CA GLN A 51 -22.67 -28.21 -41.54
C GLN A 51 -23.14 -27.08 -40.62
N SER A 52 -24.22 -26.38 -40.98
CA SER A 52 -24.77 -25.30 -40.15
C SER A 52 -25.36 -25.80 -38.82
N LEU A 53 -25.92 -27.01 -38.81
CA LEU A 53 -26.45 -27.64 -37.60
C LEU A 53 -25.32 -28.16 -36.72
N ALA A 54 -24.27 -28.74 -37.30
CA ALA A 54 -23.06 -29.15 -36.60
C ALA A 54 -22.39 -27.95 -35.93
N ALA A 55 -22.18 -26.84 -36.65
CA ALA A 55 -21.61 -25.61 -36.09
C ALA A 55 -22.48 -25.01 -34.98
N LYS A 56 -23.82 -25.08 -35.10
CA LYS A 56 -24.74 -24.66 -34.02
C LYS A 56 -24.68 -25.58 -32.81
N GLN A 57 -24.45 -26.87 -33.01
CA GLN A 57 -24.31 -27.83 -31.92
C GLN A 57 -22.98 -27.64 -31.20
N GLU A 58 -21.87 -27.51 -31.93
CA GLU A 58 -20.56 -27.18 -31.37
C GLU A 58 -20.59 -25.86 -30.59
N ALA A 59 -21.27 -24.83 -31.12
CA ALA A 59 -21.43 -23.57 -30.39
C ALA A 59 -22.32 -23.68 -29.14
N ARG A 60 -23.25 -24.64 -29.09
CA ARG A 60 -24.07 -24.93 -27.90
C ARG A 60 -23.28 -25.73 -26.87
N ASP A 61 -22.54 -26.73 -27.32
CA ASP A 61 -21.69 -27.56 -26.47
C ASP A 61 -20.57 -26.71 -25.85
N ALA A 62 -19.93 -25.84 -26.64
CA ALA A 62 -18.96 -24.85 -26.14
C ALA A 62 -19.59 -23.86 -25.14
N LYS A 63 -20.83 -23.39 -25.38
CA LYS A 63 -21.54 -22.54 -24.41
C LYS A 63 -21.87 -23.28 -23.11
N GLN A 64 -22.12 -24.58 -23.18
CA GLN A 64 -22.42 -25.42 -22.02
C GLN A 64 -21.16 -25.76 -21.23
N GLU A 65 -20.03 -26.02 -21.91
CA GLU A 65 -18.70 -26.13 -21.28
C GLU A 65 -18.27 -24.81 -20.64
N VAL A 66 -18.46 -23.66 -21.30
CA VAL A 66 -18.20 -22.33 -20.71
C VAL A 66 -19.14 -22.06 -19.53
N GLY A 67 -20.41 -22.46 -19.62
CA GLY A 67 -21.37 -22.33 -18.53
C GLY A 67 -21.05 -23.18 -17.30
N THR A 68 -20.36 -24.31 -17.47
CA THR A 68 -19.91 -25.19 -16.37
C THR A 68 -18.51 -24.85 -15.86
N ALA A 69 -17.66 -24.23 -16.69
CA ALA A 69 -16.37 -23.68 -16.29
C ALA A 69 -16.48 -22.38 -15.47
N ASN A 70 -17.60 -21.65 -15.60
CA ASN A 70 -17.88 -20.40 -14.89
C ASN A 70 -18.36 -20.58 -13.44
N GLU A 71 -18.60 -21.80 -12.97
CA GLU A 71 -18.90 -22.06 -11.57
C GLU A 71 -17.62 -22.53 -10.85
N TRP A 72 -16.69 -21.60 -10.65
CA TRP A 72 -15.84 -21.73 -9.47
C TRP A 72 -16.82 -21.66 -8.29
N PRO A 73 -16.97 -22.72 -7.48
CA PRO A 73 -17.83 -22.67 -6.31
C PRO A 73 -17.37 -21.46 -5.51
N GLN A 74 -18.31 -20.56 -5.21
CA GLN A 74 -18.21 -19.38 -4.36
C GLN A 74 -16.81 -19.25 -3.75
N SER A 75 -15.94 -18.48 -4.39
CA SER A 75 -14.53 -18.39 -4.00
C SER A 75 -14.44 -18.07 -2.51
N ASP A 76 -13.81 -18.97 -1.76
CA ASP A 76 -13.47 -18.74 -0.36
C ASP A 76 -12.44 -17.60 -0.20
N SER A 77 -11.88 -17.14 -1.33
CA SER A 77 -10.99 -15.99 -1.40
C SER A 77 -11.73 -14.73 -1.85
N LEU A 78 -11.48 -13.63 -1.15
CA LEU A 78 -11.89 -12.28 -1.50
C LEU A 78 -10.67 -11.51 -2.01
N PHE A 79 -10.87 -10.74 -3.07
CA PHE A 79 -9.89 -9.77 -3.56
C PHE A 79 -10.48 -8.36 -3.42
N HIS A 80 -9.69 -7.45 -2.87
CA HIS A 80 -10.03 -6.05 -2.74
C HIS A 80 -8.82 -5.21 -3.12
N MET A 81 -9.04 -4.17 -3.93
CA MET A 81 -8.03 -3.19 -4.30
C MET A 81 -8.54 -1.82 -3.90
N THR A 82 -7.68 -1.06 -3.23
CA THR A 82 -7.89 0.32 -2.83
C THR A 82 -6.57 1.06 -2.99
N GLY A 83 -6.42 2.24 -2.40
CA GLY A 83 -5.18 2.99 -2.45
C GLY A 83 -5.46 4.48 -2.42
N TYR A 84 -4.41 5.25 -2.73
CA TYR A 84 -4.53 6.68 -2.87
C TYR A 84 -3.59 7.23 -3.93
N ALA A 85 -3.87 8.46 -4.34
CA ALA A 85 -3.00 9.22 -5.20
C ALA A 85 -3.12 10.70 -4.92
N ASP A 86 -2.07 11.46 -5.18
CA ASP A 86 -2.15 12.90 -5.19
C ASP A 86 -1.24 13.59 -6.22
N VAL A 87 -1.59 14.84 -6.49
CA VAL A 87 -0.84 15.75 -7.34
C VAL A 87 -0.89 17.13 -6.70
N GLY A 88 0.15 17.92 -6.93
CA GLY A 88 0.27 19.19 -6.24
C GLY A 88 1.11 20.25 -6.92
N TYR A 89 1.30 21.32 -6.16
CA TYR A 89 2.20 22.42 -6.45
C TYR A 89 2.84 22.85 -5.14
N VAL A 90 4.16 23.02 -5.15
CA VAL A 90 4.96 23.46 -3.99
C VAL A 90 5.76 24.68 -4.40
N ASN A 91 5.84 25.67 -3.52
CA ASN A 91 6.69 26.85 -3.70
C ASN A 91 7.36 27.16 -2.36
N THR A 92 8.70 27.11 -2.33
CA THR A 92 9.50 27.43 -1.14
C THR A 92 10.14 28.80 -1.30
N GLU A 93 10.59 29.43 -0.22
CA GLU A 93 11.26 30.75 -0.32
C GLU A 93 12.54 30.73 -1.14
N ALA A 94 13.28 29.62 -1.14
CA ALA A 94 14.55 29.50 -1.86
C ALA A 94 14.40 29.09 -3.33
N THR A 95 13.24 28.53 -3.75
CA THR A 95 13.08 27.93 -5.09
C THR A 95 11.90 28.53 -5.86
N GLU A 96 11.95 28.42 -7.20
CA GLU A 96 10.77 28.74 -8.00
C GLU A 96 9.77 27.58 -7.89
N GLY A 97 8.52 27.89 -7.52
CA GLY A 97 7.55 26.82 -7.29
C GLY A 97 7.24 25.95 -8.52
N SER A 98 7.08 24.65 -8.26
CA SER A 98 6.97 23.58 -9.25
C SER A 98 5.69 22.76 -9.07
N PHE A 99 5.24 22.11 -10.14
CA PHE A 99 4.17 21.11 -10.06
C PHE A 99 4.78 19.77 -9.69
N THR A 100 4.15 19.06 -8.76
CA THR A 100 4.58 17.75 -8.30
C THR A 100 3.55 16.69 -8.66
N VAL A 101 4.05 15.54 -9.10
CA VAL A 101 3.31 14.28 -8.99
C VAL A 101 3.65 13.78 -7.60
N GLY A 102 2.66 13.67 -6.71
CA GLY A 102 2.89 13.03 -5.41
C GLY A 102 3.02 11.52 -5.61
N SER A 103 2.47 10.74 -4.70
CA SER A 103 2.47 9.28 -4.86
C SER A 103 1.23 8.77 -5.57
N PHE A 104 1.40 7.64 -6.26
CA PHE A 104 0.33 6.71 -6.61
C PHE A 104 0.56 5.41 -5.83
N SER A 105 -0.27 5.18 -4.82
CA SER A 105 -0.09 4.09 -3.86
C SER A 105 -1.24 3.09 -3.90
N PRO A 106 -1.22 2.10 -4.83
CA PRO A 106 -2.23 1.05 -4.87
C PRO A 106 -2.03 0.04 -3.72
N ILE A 107 -3.13 -0.32 -3.08
CA ILE A 107 -3.18 -1.28 -1.98
C ILE A 107 -3.98 -2.51 -2.39
N PHE A 108 -3.39 -3.69 -2.23
CA PHE A 108 -3.98 -4.97 -2.58
C PHE A 108 -4.25 -5.81 -1.33
N HIS A 109 -5.45 -6.37 -1.26
CA HIS A 109 -5.86 -7.31 -0.22
C HIS A 109 -6.31 -8.62 -0.86
N PHE A 110 -5.73 -9.74 -0.42
CA PHE A 110 -6.13 -11.08 -0.79
C PHE A 110 -6.45 -11.88 0.46
N GLN A 111 -7.73 -12.01 0.77
CA GLN A 111 -8.20 -12.68 1.97
C GLN A 111 -8.71 -14.09 1.63
N TYR A 112 -8.36 -15.09 2.43
CA TYR A 112 -8.95 -16.43 2.37
C TYR A 112 -9.72 -16.71 3.66
N ARG A 113 -11.06 -16.72 3.54
CA ARG A 113 -12.01 -16.86 4.67
C ARG A 113 -11.66 -15.89 5.81
N ASP A 114 -12.06 -16.22 7.03
CA ASP A 114 -11.67 -15.51 8.25
C ASP A 114 -10.34 -16.05 8.82
N LEU A 115 -9.44 -16.56 7.96
CA LEU A 115 -8.21 -17.24 8.39
C LEU A 115 -6.96 -16.43 8.09
N VAL A 116 -6.77 -16.01 6.84
CA VAL A 116 -5.54 -15.36 6.41
C VAL A 116 -5.81 -14.25 5.41
N MET A 117 -5.04 -13.17 5.48
CA MET A 117 -5.03 -12.10 4.49
C MET A 117 -3.60 -11.75 4.08
N LEU A 118 -3.39 -11.48 2.80
CA LEU A 118 -2.19 -10.79 2.30
C LEU A 118 -2.57 -9.34 2.05
N GLU A 119 -1.83 -8.41 2.64
CA GLU A 119 -1.96 -6.97 2.38
C GLU A 119 -0.65 -6.44 1.78
N SER A 120 -0.73 -5.57 0.79
CA SER A 120 0.45 -4.92 0.23
C SER A 120 0.14 -3.53 -0.28
N GLU A 121 1.02 -2.60 -0.01
CA GLU A 121 1.02 -1.26 -0.57
C GLU A 121 2.32 -1.03 -1.33
N MET A 122 2.17 -0.57 -2.57
CA MET A 122 3.27 -0.08 -3.36
C MET A 122 3.18 1.43 -3.38
N GLU A 123 4.31 2.11 -3.48
CA GLU A 123 4.37 3.54 -3.75
C GLU A 123 5.08 3.76 -5.08
N ILE A 124 4.49 4.61 -5.92
CA ILE A 124 5.01 4.94 -7.24
C ILE A 124 5.07 6.46 -7.34
N GLU A 125 6.27 6.99 -7.52
CA GLU A 125 6.54 8.42 -7.55
C GLU A 125 7.33 8.80 -8.81
N VAL A 126 7.41 10.11 -9.06
CA VAL A 126 8.25 10.67 -10.12
C VAL A 126 9.37 11.45 -9.45
N GLY A 127 10.60 10.97 -9.58
CA GLY A 127 11.79 11.64 -9.05
C GLY A 127 12.08 12.96 -9.77
N ASP A 128 12.98 13.77 -9.21
CA ASP A 128 13.30 15.11 -9.73
C ASP A 128 13.91 15.09 -11.14
N ASP A 129 14.55 13.99 -11.53
CA ASP A 129 15.08 13.76 -12.87
C ASP A 129 14.01 13.28 -13.88
N GLY A 130 12.78 13.05 -13.40
CA GLY A 130 11.64 12.55 -14.16
C GLY A 130 11.58 11.03 -14.28
N GLU A 131 12.49 10.29 -13.63
CA GLU A 131 12.41 8.83 -13.53
C GLU A 131 11.26 8.39 -12.62
N THR A 132 10.80 7.16 -12.82
CA THR A 132 9.74 6.57 -11.97
C THR A 132 10.38 5.72 -10.90
N GLU A 133 10.15 6.09 -9.65
CA GLU A 133 10.58 5.34 -8.49
C GLU A 133 9.45 4.44 -8.01
N VAL A 134 9.80 3.22 -7.57
CA VAL A 134 8.84 2.23 -7.10
C VAL A 134 9.35 1.65 -5.79
N ALA A 135 8.60 1.89 -4.72
CA ALA A 135 8.88 1.38 -3.39
C ALA A 135 7.79 0.40 -2.93
N LEU A 136 8.18 -0.51 -2.03
CA LEU A 136 7.25 -1.39 -1.32
C LEU A 136 7.10 -0.88 0.11
N GLU A 137 5.99 -0.20 0.38
CA GLU A 137 5.71 0.38 1.70
C GLU A 137 5.42 -0.69 2.74
N TYR A 138 4.53 -1.64 2.42
CA TYR A 138 4.35 -2.85 3.22
C TYR A 138 3.93 -4.05 2.38
N LEU A 139 4.22 -5.22 2.93
CA LEU A 139 3.78 -6.52 2.45
C LEU A 139 3.68 -7.45 3.65
N VAL A 140 2.46 -7.78 4.07
CA VAL A 140 2.21 -8.60 5.25
C VAL A 140 1.28 -9.76 4.95
N VAL A 141 1.51 -10.87 5.64
CA VAL A 141 0.55 -11.96 5.76
C VAL A 141 -0.02 -11.95 7.17
N ASP A 142 -1.33 -11.70 7.28
CA ASP A 142 -2.07 -11.72 8.54
C ASP A 142 -2.69 -13.08 8.77
N TRP A 143 -2.39 -13.69 9.90
CA TRP A 143 -3.09 -14.85 10.40
C TRP A 143 -4.05 -14.43 11.52
N PHE A 144 -5.35 -14.50 11.24
CA PHE A 144 -6.41 -14.25 12.21
C PHE A 144 -6.52 -15.43 13.17
N ILE A 145 -5.95 -15.30 14.37
CA ILE A 145 -5.92 -16.38 15.36
C ILE A 145 -7.28 -16.48 16.05
N ASN A 146 -7.83 -15.35 16.48
CA ASN A 146 -9.16 -15.19 17.09
C ASN A 146 -9.55 -13.70 17.11
N ASP A 147 -10.74 -13.40 17.64
CA ASP A 147 -11.30 -12.04 17.72
C ASP A 147 -10.42 -10.99 18.44
N TYR A 148 -9.41 -11.42 19.21
CA TYR A 148 -8.53 -10.56 19.99
C TYR A 148 -7.10 -10.52 19.47
N MET A 149 -6.72 -11.36 18.50
CA MET A 149 -5.32 -11.59 18.12
C MET A 149 -5.15 -11.86 16.62
N THR A 150 -4.27 -11.06 16.00
CA THR A 150 -3.75 -11.28 14.65
C THR A 150 -2.23 -11.34 14.71
N LEU A 151 -1.65 -12.40 14.15
CA LEU A 151 -0.20 -12.49 13.96
C LEU A 151 0.12 -12.14 12.50
N MET A 152 0.95 -11.15 12.30
CA MET A 152 1.38 -10.64 11.01
C MET A 152 2.86 -10.98 10.79
N GLY A 153 3.23 -11.28 9.55
CA GLY A 153 4.63 -11.45 9.17
C GLY A 153 4.93 -10.82 7.83
N GLY A 154 6.06 -10.10 7.74
CA GLY A 154 6.48 -9.38 6.53
C GLY A 154 7.05 -8.00 6.84
N LYS A 155 6.99 -7.09 5.87
CA LYS A 155 7.30 -5.66 6.06
C LYS A 155 6.02 -4.95 6.48
N PHE A 156 5.98 -4.36 7.67
CA PHE A 156 4.80 -3.69 8.22
C PHE A 156 5.13 -2.28 8.69
N LEU A 157 4.16 -1.36 8.63
CA LEU A 157 4.32 -0.01 9.18
C LEU A 157 4.56 -0.07 10.69
N SER A 158 5.53 0.70 11.17
CA SER A 158 5.94 0.69 12.58
C SER A 158 4.75 1.03 13.49
N PRO A 159 4.49 0.25 14.55
CA PRO A 159 3.46 0.57 15.53
C PRO A 159 3.85 1.64 16.53
N ILE A 160 5.06 2.21 16.43
CA ILE A 160 5.45 3.32 17.27
C ILE A 160 4.67 4.56 16.85
N GLY A 161 3.87 5.10 17.78
CA GLY A 161 3.01 6.24 17.51
C GLY A 161 1.77 5.95 16.63
N GLN A 162 1.22 6.99 16.01
CA GLN A 162 -0.03 6.95 15.25
C GLN A 162 0.14 7.44 13.80
N PHE A 163 0.99 8.43 13.57
CA PHE A 163 1.09 9.12 12.29
C PHE A 163 1.40 8.15 11.16
N ARG A 164 2.46 7.35 11.31
CA ARG A 164 2.89 6.39 10.29
C ARG A 164 1.84 5.33 10.01
N GLN A 165 1.16 4.77 11.00
CA GLN A 165 0.17 3.71 10.72
C GLN A 165 -1.17 4.20 10.19
N ASN A 166 -1.58 5.41 10.55
CA ASN A 166 -2.96 5.83 10.34
C ASN A 166 -3.11 7.02 9.41
N LEU A 167 -2.08 7.87 9.29
CA LEU A 167 -2.21 9.23 8.75
C LEU A 167 -1.32 9.50 7.55
N HIS A 168 -0.38 8.62 7.22
CA HIS A 168 0.49 8.78 6.06
C HIS A 168 -0.25 8.91 4.72
N PRO A 169 -1.43 8.29 4.46
CA PRO A 169 -2.09 8.43 3.17
C PRO A 169 -2.49 9.88 2.91
N SER A 170 -2.16 10.39 1.74
CA SER A 170 -2.29 11.83 1.45
C SER A 170 -3.73 12.33 1.56
N TRP A 171 -4.75 11.53 1.26
CA TRP A 171 -6.15 11.93 1.43
C TRP A 171 -6.65 11.86 2.90
N ILE A 172 -5.92 11.20 3.79
CA ILE A 172 -6.23 11.11 5.23
C ILE A 172 -5.48 12.21 6.00
N ASN A 173 -4.21 12.45 5.65
CA ASN A 173 -3.43 13.54 6.23
C ASN A 173 -4.15 14.88 6.01
N LYS A 174 -4.20 15.70 7.07
CA LYS A 174 -4.93 16.97 7.06
C LYS A 174 -4.17 18.09 6.37
N LEU A 175 -2.85 17.99 6.31
CA LEU A 175 -1.98 18.87 5.54
C LEU A 175 -1.36 18.07 4.38
N PRO A 176 -0.78 18.75 3.37
CA PRO A 176 -0.06 18.06 2.29
C PRO A 176 1.20 17.34 2.73
N SER A 177 1.89 17.86 3.77
CA SER A 177 3.16 17.33 4.28
C SER A 177 3.00 16.49 5.55
N ALA A 178 3.96 15.61 5.80
CA ALA A 178 4.21 15.07 7.13
C ALA A 178 4.73 16.16 8.09
N PRO A 179 4.51 16.03 9.42
CA PRO A 179 5.21 16.86 10.39
C PRO A 179 6.73 16.61 10.31
N PRO A 180 7.58 17.64 10.48
CA PRO A 180 9.03 17.46 10.65
C PRO A 180 9.39 16.35 11.64
N GLY A 181 10.41 15.55 11.32
CA GLY A 181 10.80 14.37 12.12
C GLY A 181 9.91 13.12 11.98
N PHE A 182 8.79 13.21 11.24
CA PHE A 182 7.96 12.07 10.83
C PHE A 182 8.13 11.71 9.34
N GLY A 183 9.22 12.18 8.72
CA GLY A 183 9.66 11.85 7.36
C GLY A 183 10.74 10.76 7.37
N HIS A 184 11.38 10.56 6.21
CA HIS A 184 12.60 9.75 6.10
C HIS A 184 13.68 10.34 7.02
N ASP A 185 14.50 9.48 7.64
CA ASP A 185 15.58 9.82 8.58
C ASP A 185 15.18 10.66 9.81
N GLY A 186 13.88 10.77 10.09
CA GLY A 186 13.35 11.46 11.26
C GLY A 186 13.39 10.62 12.53
N ALA A 187 12.98 11.25 13.65
CA ALA A 187 12.85 10.57 14.93
C ALA A 187 11.83 9.42 14.92
N ALA A 188 10.78 9.47 14.09
CA ALA A 188 9.71 8.47 14.08
C ALA A 188 10.00 7.28 13.14
N PRO A 189 10.10 6.03 13.66
CA PRO A 189 10.33 4.85 12.81
C PRO A 189 9.21 4.65 11.77
N VAL A 190 9.55 4.22 10.57
CA VAL A 190 8.62 4.15 9.43
C VAL A 190 8.00 2.76 9.32
N SER A 191 8.83 1.73 9.20
CA SER A 191 8.42 0.34 9.04
C SER A 191 9.47 -0.65 9.53
N ASP A 192 9.05 -1.90 9.67
CA ASP A 192 9.82 -2.99 10.24
C ASP A 192 9.63 -4.25 9.41
N VAL A 193 10.68 -5.07 9.28
CA VAL A 193 10.59 -6.42 8.68
C VAL A 193 10.70 -7.46 9.78
N GLY A 194 9.63 -8.22 10.00
CA GLY A 194 9.60 -9.19 11.09
C GLY A 194 8.24 -9.83 11.34
N LEU A 195 7.96 -10.08 12.63
CA LEU A 195 6.68 -10.61 13.11
C LEU A 195 6.04 -9.61 14.07
N GLN A 196 4.75 -9.34 13.89
CA GLN A 196 3.97 -8.49 14.79
C GLN A 196 2.72 -9.24 15.28
N LEU A 197 2.49 -9.24 16.58
CA LEU A 197 1.24 -9.66 17.19
C LEU A 197 0.44 -8.42 17.59
N ARG A 198 -0.74 -8.24 16.99
CA ARG A 198 -1.63 -7.11 17.31
C ARG A 198 -3.04 -7.56 17.64
N GLY A 199 -3.77 -6.68 18.30
CA GLY A 199 -5.13 -6.96 18.74
C GLY A 199 -5.71 -5.89 19.63
N GLY A 200 -6.74 -6.24 20.36
CA GLY A 200 -7.39 -5.35 21.31
C GLY A 200 -8.38 -6.10 22.17
N PHE A 201 -8.65 -5.61 23.38
CA PHE A 201 -9.60 -6.24 24.29
C PHE A 201 -10.36 -5.19 25.12
N PRO A 202 -11.57 -5.51 25.60
CA PRO A 202 -12.28 -4.63 26.51
C PRO A 202 -11.78 -4.80 27.95
N LEU A 203 -11.59 -3.68 28.65
CA LEU A 203 -11.38 -3.58 30.10
C LEU A 203 -12.55 -2.79 30.72
N GLY A 204 -13.64 -3.49 31.02
CA GLY A 204 -14.88 -2.85 31.48
C GLY A 204 -15.48 -1.97 30.39
N SER A 205 -15.55 -0.66 30.61
CA SER A 205 -16.02 0.32 29.61
C SER A 205 -14.91 0.84 28.69
N VAL A 206 -13.65 0.57 29.02
CA VAL A 206 -12.48 1.00 28.24
C VAL A 206 -12.20 -0.04 27.17
N ARG A 207 -11.88 0.38 25.94
CA ARG A 207 -11.32 -0.51 24.91
C ARG A 207 -9.81 -0.31 24.87
N THR A 208 -9.06 -1.38 24.62
CA THR A 208 -7.62 -1.31 24.41
C THR A 208 -7.26 -1.80 23.02
N SER A 209 -6.13 -1.30 22.51
CA SER A 209 -5.43 -1.85 21.37
C SER A 209 -3.99 -2.15 21.79
N TYR A 210 -3.38 -3.15 21.16
CA TYR A 210 -1.97 -3.44 21.36
C TYR A 210 -1.34 -3.93 20.06
N ALA A 211 -0.04 -3.67 19.91
CA ALA A 211 0.82 -4.23 18.89
C ALA A 211 2.18 -4.49 19.52
N PHE A 212 2.71 -5.70 19.38
CA PHE A 212 4.06 -6.07 19.83
C PHE A 212 4.78 -6.74 18.68
N TYR A 213 6.05 -6.45 18.49
CA TYR A 213 6.81 -7.00 17.37
C TYR A 213 8.23 -7.38 17.75
N VAL A 214 8.79 -8.24 16.90
CA VAL A 214 10.22 -8.52 16.79
C VAL A 214 10.59 -8.39 15.32
N SER A 215 11.62 -7.61 15.02
CA SER A 215 12.06 -7.28 13.67
C SER A 215 13.58 -7.27 13.56
N ASN A 216 14.08 -7.21 12.32
CA ASN A 216 15.45 -6.80 12.05
C ASN A 216 15.68 -5.36 12.55
N GLY A 217 16.92 -5.04 12.92
CA GLY A 217 17.29 -3.68 13.34
C GLY A 217 17.22 -2.65 12.22
N PRO A 218 17.07 -1.35 12.54
CA PRO A 218 17.27 -0.29 11.57
C PRO A 218 18.75 -0.19 11.16
N GLN A 219 19.02 0.56 10.11
CA GLN A 219 20.36 0.88 9.68
C GLN A 219 20.69 2.33 10.06
N LEU A 220 21.98 2.63 10.21
CA LEU A 220 22.44 3.97 10.53
C LEU A 220 23.21 4.55 9.35
N VAL A 221 23.01 5.83 9.11
CA VAL A 221 23.77 6.61 8.15
C VAL A 221 24.78 7.44 8.92
N ALA A 222 26.04 7.41 8.48
CA ALA A 222 27.05 8.34 8.97
C ALA A 222 27.29 9.47 7.98
N GLU A 223 27.66 10.66 8.45
CA GLU A 223 28.16 11.74 7.61
C GLU A 223 29.66 11.92 7.85
N MET A 224 30.39 12.29 6.80
CA MET A 224 31.80 12.70 6.92
C MET A 224 31.87 14.18 7.26
N GLU A 225 32.50 14.51 8.36
CA GLU A 225 32.75 15.89 8.78
C GLU A 225 34.26 16.17 8.71
N GLU A 226 34.63 17.32 8.12
CA GLU A 226 36.01 17.81 8.18
C GLU A 226 36.11 18.90 9.25
N GLU A 227 36.60 18.53 10.43
CA GLU A 227 36.90 19.49 11.51
C GLU A 227 38.42 19.64 11.68
N ASP A 228 38.91 20.89 11.67
CA ASP A 228 40.34 21.21 11.83
C ASP A 228 41.33 20.48 10.87
N GLY A 229 40.82 19.98 9.74
CA GLY A 229 41.59 19.24 8.74
C GLY A 229 41.79 17.76 9.04
N GLU A 230 41.08 17.24 10.04
CA GLU A 230 40.89 15.80 10.28
C GLU A 230 39.50 15.39 9.80
N ILE A 231 39.38 14.17 9.25
CA ILE A 231 38.09 13.60 8.85
C ILE A 231 37.55 12.85 10.05
N GLU A 232 36.40 13.27 10.55
CA GLU A 232 35.62 12.59 11.56
C GLU A 232 34.29 12.11 10.96
N TYR A 233 33.63 11.20 11.65
CA TYR A 233 32.31 10.71 11.27
C TYR A 233 31.31 11.03 12.38
N ALA A 234 30.12 11.49 12.00
CA ALA A 234 28.99 11.67 12.89
C ALA A 234 27.81 10.81 12.43
N LEU A 235 26.84 10.57 13.31
CA LEU A 235 25.58 9.93 12.91
C LEU A 235 24.69 10.97 12.22
N ASP A 236 24.34 10.72 10.97
CA ASP A 236 23.46 11.56 10.16
C ASP A 236 21.98 11.24 10.41
N GLY A 237 21.64 9.95 10.34
CA GLY A 237 20.25 9.52 10.37
C GLY A 237 20.06 8.07 10.80
N VAL A 238 18.78 7.75 11.02
CA VAL A 238 18.32 6.38 11.30
C VAL A 238 17.41 5.95 10.16
N GLU A 239 17.92 5.06 9.30
CA GLU A 239 17.12 4.41 8.28
C GLU A 239 16.20 3.37 8.95
N ALA A 240 14.95 3.76 9.20
CA ALA A 240 13.95 2.95 9.89
C ALA A 240 12.82 2.49 8.95
N GLU A 241 13.16 2.14 7.72
CA GLU A 241 12.24 1.72 6.65
C GLU A 241 12.10 0.20 6.48
N GLY A 242 12.58 -0.57 7.46
CA GLY A 242 12.46 -2.02 7.48
C GLY A 242 13.31 -2.72 6.42
N PHE A 243 14.44 -3.27 6.86
CA PHE A 243 15.38 -3.97 5.98
C PHE A 243 15.18 -5.49 5.98
N GLY A 244 15.27 -6.09 4.79
CA GLY A 244 15.34 -7.55 4.64
C GLY A 244 16.67 -8.14 5.15
N SER A 245 17.73 -7.32 5.17
CA SER A 245 19.00 -7.64 5.80
C SER A 245 18.99 -7.36 7.29
N ASP A 246 19.85 -8.07 8.00
CA ASP A 246 20.08 -7.95 9.42
C ASP A 246 21.59 -7.89 9.61
N SER A 247 22.13 -6.67 9.57
CA SER A 247 23.57 -6.41 9.42
C SER A 247 24.36 -6.73 10.69
N ASP A 248 23.76 -6.56 11.86
CA ASP A 248 24.36 -6.89 13.16
C ASP A 248 23.97 -8.27 13.71
N GLY A 249 22.91 -8.89 13.19
CA GLY A 249 22.41 -10.17 13.67
C GLY A 249 21.48 -10.07 14.89
N GLU A 250 21.29 -8.86 15.42
CA GLU A 250 20.50 -8.58 16.61
C GLU A 250 19.05 -8.25 16.21
N LYS A 251 18.13 -8.31 17.16
CA LYS A 251 16.70 -8.06 16.88
C LYS A 251 16.22 -6.84 17.62
N THR A 252 15.37 -6.08 16.96
CA THR A 252 14.60 -5.02 17.60
C THR A 252 13.30 -5.60 18.12
N ILE A 253 12.97 -5.29 19.37
CA ILE A 253 11.68 -5.59 19.96
C ILE A 253 10.97 -4.28 20.26
N GLY A 254 9.67 -4.23 20.01
CA GLY A 254 8.92 -3.02 20.27
C GLY A 254 7.42 -3.24 20.32
N GLY A 255 6.69 -2.15 20.55
CA GLY A 255 5.25 -2.19 20.52
C GLY A 255 4.58 -0.91 20.99
N ARG A 256 3.25 -0.94 20.92
CA ARG A 256 2.35 0.13 21.33
C ARG A 256 1.16 -0.41 22.09
N LEU A 257 0.73 0.34 23.09
CA LEU A 257 -0.50 0.13 23.86
C LEU A 257 -1.40 1.35 23.72
N GLY A 258 -2.60 1.15 23.19
CA GLY A 258 -3.64 2.18 23.06
C GLY A 258 -4.76 2.00 24.08
N PHE A 259 -5.24 3.11 24.63
CA PHE A 259 -6.32 3.18 25.62
C PHE A 259 -7.43 4.09 25.11
N ILE A 260 -8.63 3.53 24.98
CA ILE A 260 -9.84 4.19 24.45
C ILE A 260 -10.90 4.22 25.56
N PRO A 261 -10.84 5.19 26.48
CA PRO A 261 -11.76 5.29 27.61
C PRO A 261 -13.18 5.69 27.22
N PHE A 262 -13.35 6.39 26.10
CA PHE A 262 -14.65 6.79 25.55
C PHE A 262 -14.55 6.95 24.03
N ALA A 263 -15.71 6.91 23.37
CA ALA A 263 -15.77 7.01 21.91
C ALA A 263 -15.14 8.32 21.42
N GLY A 264 -14.22 8.19 20.46
CA GLY A 264 -13.53 9.31 19.84
C GLY A 264 -12.25 9.75 20.55
N PHE A 265 -11.85 9.18 21.68
CA PHE A 265 -10.57 9.47 22.32
C PHE A 265 -9.68 8.23 22.42
N GLU A 266 -8.43 8.34 22.01
CA GLU A 266 -7.38 7.34 22.18
C GLU A 266 -6.12 8.01 22.73
N LEU A 267 -5.46 7.32 23.66
CA LEU A 267 -4.13 7.63 24.17
C LEU A 267 -3.23 6.42 23.91
N GLY A 268 -2.09 6.61 23.26
CA GLY A 268 -1.09 5.59 23.01
C GLY A 268 0.21 5.86 23.75
N ILE A 269 0.86 4.77 24.15
CA ILE A 269 2.28 4.75 24.55
C ILE A 269 2.98 3.67 23.74
N SER A 270 4.20 3.94 23.29
CA SER A 270 4.98 3.03 22.48
C SER A 270 6.45 3.06 22.85
N ALA A 271 7.15 1.96 22.63
CA ALA A 271 8.59 1.87 22.79
C ALA A 271 9.18 0.78 21.91
N ALA A 272 10.43 0.95 21.51
CA ALA A 272 11.25 -0.07 20.86
C ALA A 272 12.65 -0.07 21.45
N SER A 273 13.32 -1.22 21.43
CA SER A 273 14.71 -1.36 21.85
C SER A 273 15.38 -2.49 21.05
N GLY A 274 16.62 -2.29 20.67
CA GLY A 274 17.36 -3.19 19.81
C GLY A 274 18.78 -2.72 19.57
N LYS A 275 19.30 -3.06 18.39
CA LYS A 275 20.61 -2.64 17.91
C LYS A 275 20.51 -2.10 16.49
N ALA A 276 21.44 -1.23 16.14
CA ALA A 276 21.57 -0.67 14.81
C ALA A 276 23.07 -0.50 14.48
N THR A 277 23.41 -0.57 13.20
CA THR A 277 24.81 -0.48 12.75
C THR A 277 24.90 0.47 11.56
N VAL A 278 26.03 1.18 11.45
CA VAL A 278 26.33 2.04 10.30
C VAL A 278 26.56 1.17 9.07
N THR A 279 25.81 1.42 8.00
CA THR A 279 25.88 0.65 6.74
C THR A 279 26.08 1.53 5.50
N SER A 280 25.83 2.83 5.63
CA SER A 280 25.98 3.81 4.57
C SER A 280 26.66 5.08 5.10
N ILE A 281 27.23 5.84 4.17
CA ILE A 281 27.79 7.17 4.43
C ILE A 281 27.04 8.16 3.53
N HIS A 282 26.43 9.19 4.13
CA HIS A 282 25.74 10.27 3.44
C HIS A 282 26.69 10.94 2.44
N GLU A 283 26.28 11.02 1.18
CA GLU A 283 27.09 11.53 0.06
C GLU A 283 28.53 10.97 -0.05
N GLY A 284 28.78 9.80 0.57
CA GLY A 284 30.13 9.23 0.75
C GLY A 284 30.30 7.82 0.20
N ASP A 285 31.57 7.38 0.14
CA ASP A 285 31.91 6.02 -0.30
C ASP A 285 31.73 5.01 0.83
N SER A 286 30.57 4.35 0.87
CA SER A 286 30.24 3.33 1.88
C SER A 286 31.17 2.11 1.84
N SER A 287 32.01 1.93 0.81
CA SER A 287 33.03 0.88 0.79
C SER A 287 34.20 1.11 1.77
N LEU A 288 34.28 2.31 2.35
CA LEU A 288 35.23 2.67 3.40
C LEU A 288 34.82 2.15 4.78
N LEU A 289 33.55 1.80 4.98
CA LEU A 289 33.06 1.25 6.24
C LEU A 289 33.72 -0.11 6.53
N SER A 290 34.27 -0.25 7.72
CA SER A 290 34.98 -1.45 8.13
C SER A 290 34.99 -1.58 9.64
N GLY A 291 34.50 -2.71 10.14
CA GLY A 291 34.56 -3.02 11.57
C GLY A 291 33.52 -2.27 12.42
N GLU A 292 32.47 -1.73 11.81
CA GLU A 292 31.38 -1.05 12.50
C GLU A 292 30.76 -1.94 13.58
N ALA A 293 30.61 -1.39 14.79
CA ALA A 293 29.98 -2.09 15.89
C ALA A 293 28.48 -1.77 15.96
N ALA A 294 27.71 -2.75 16.45
CA ALA A 294 26.30 -2.58 16.75
C ALA A 294 26.09 -1.64 17.94
N ARG A 295 25.33 -0.57 17.73
CA ARG A 295 25.01 0.47 18.73
C ARG A 295 23.66 0.20 19.37
N ASP A 296 23.50 0.62 20.63
CA ASP A 296 22.18 0.61 21.28
C ASP A 296 21.19 1.46 20.48
N TYR A 297 19.99 0.95 20.24
CA TYR A 297 18.90 1.66 19.58
C TYR A 297 17.66 1.60 20.46
N ASP A 298 17.19 2.76 20.92
CA ASP A 298 16.01 2.88 21.78
C ASP A 298 15.05 3.93 21.23
N VAL A 299 13.75 3.63 21.26
CA VAL A 299 12.69 4.55 20.85
C VAL A 299 11.63 4.61 21.93
N ILE A 300 11.16 5.81 22.25
CA ILE A 300 9.99 6.02 23.09
C ILE A 300 9.00 6.93 22.35
N GLY A 301 7.70 6.68 22.55
CA GLY A 301 6.67 7.51 21.96
C GLY A 301 5.40 7.56 22.78
N ALA A 302 4.67 8.66 22.60
CA ALA A 302 3.35 8.85 23.18
C ALA A 302 2.47 9.63 22.20
N ASP A 303 1.22 9.23 22.07
CA ASP A 303 0.30 9.82 21.11
C ASP A 303 -1.10 9.96 21.70
N PHE A 304 -1.88 10.91 21.19
CA PHE A 304 -3.28 11.01 21.50
C PHE A 304 -4.08 11.48 20.28
N ASN A 305 -5.32 11.04 20.22
CA ASN A 305 -6.28 11.53 19.23
C ASN A 305 -7.64 11.71 19.89
N TRP A 306 -8.25 12.86 19.65
CA TRP A 306 -9.58 13.21 20.12
C TRP A 306 -10.43 13.72 18.96
N GLN A 307 -11.54 13.06 18.73
CA GLN A 307 -12.56 13.45 17.76
C GLN A 307 -13.87 13.74 18.49
N TYR A 308 -14.36 14.96 18.29
CA TYR A 308 -15.65 15.38 18.80
C TYR A 308 -16.41 16.16 17.72
N GLN A 309 -17.46 15.54 17.17
CA GLN A 309 -18.25 16.11 16.07
C GLN A 309 -17.36 16.49 14.87
N GLY A 310 -17.39 17.76 14.46
CA GLY A 310 -16.55 18.29 13.38
C GLY A 310 -15.14 18.68 13.82
N PHE A 311 -14.80 18.55 15.10
CA PHE A 311 -13.48 18.88 15.63
C PHE A 311 -12.63 17.63 15.82
N ASN A 312 -11.35 17.74 15.48
CA ASN A 312 -10.34 16.75 15.74
C ASN A 312 -9.09 17.42 16.31
N LEU A 313 -8.55 16.87 17.37
CA LEU A 313 -7.27 17.27 17.96
C LEU A 313 -6.44 16.01 18.13
N ARG A 314 -5.18 16.07 17.73
CA ARG A 314 -4.24 14.97 17.89
C ARG A 314 -2.85 15.50 18.17
N GLY A 315 -2.00 14.65 18.71
CA GLY A 315 -0.58 14.93 18.85
C GLY A 315 0.19 13.66 19.12
N GLU A 316 1.48 13.74 18.88
CA GLU A 316 2.40 12.62 18.93
C GLU A 316 3.79 13.13 19.23
N TYR A 317 4.49 12.43 20.11
CA TYR A 317 5.88 12.65 20.46
C TYR A 317 6.64 11.35 20.22
N VAL A 318 7.81 11.44 19.62
CA VAL A 318 8.75 10.33 19.46
C VAL A 318 10.17 10.82 19.74
N GLU A 319 10.92 10.05 20.51
CA GLU A 319 12.35 10.21 20.70
C GLU A 319 13.04 8.90 20.30
N THR A 320 14.03 9.02 19.42
CA THR A 320 14.91 7.93 19.00
C THR A 320 16.32 8.24 19.46
N LYS A 321 16.94 7.29 20.14
CA LYS A 321 18.30 7.41 20.68
C LYS A 321 19.19 6.28 20.17
N VAL A 322 20.37 6.67 19.70
CA VAL A 322 21.43 5.75 19.29
C VAL A 322 22.63 5.93 20.22
N GLY A 323 23.16 4.83 20.74
CA GLY A 323 24.34 4.83 21.61
C GLY A 323 25.63 5.15 20.85
N ALA A 324 26.67 5.59 21.58
CA ALA A 324 27.99 5.80 21.00
C ALA A 324 28.67 4.49 20.59
N ASP A 325 29.51 4.53 19.56
CA ASP A 325 30.50 3.49 19.28
C ASP A 325 31.89 3.98 19.69
N THR A 326 32.49 3.27 20.64
CA THR A 326 33.85 3.55 21.16
C THR A 326 34.88 2.54 20.66
N GLY A 327 34.51 1.76 19.64
CA GLY A 327 35.33 0.74 19.00
C GLY A 327 36.32 1.29 17.98
N GLU A 328 36.72 0.43 17.04
CA GLU A 328 37.68 0.73 15.97
C GLU A 328 37.00 0.79 14.58
N GLY A 329 35.66 0.90 14.53
CA GLY A 329 34.92 1.07 13.28
C GLY A 329 35.31 2.34 12.56
N THR A 330 35.25 2.35 11.23
CA THR A 330 35.54 3.54 10.42
C THR A 330 34.66 4.71 10.84
N ALA A 331 33.36 4.46 11.05
CA ALA A 331 32.41 5.48 11.44
C ALA A 331 32.16 5.54 12.96
N ALA A 332 33.06 4.99 13.78
CA ALA A 332 32.95 5.04 15.23
C ALA A 332 32.82 6.50 15.71
N SER A 333 31.74 6.80 16.42
CA SER A 333 31.36 8.16 16.76
C SER A 333 30.49 8.20 18.01
N GLU A 334 30.27 9.41 18.55
CA GLU A 334 29.36 9.63 19.67
C GLU A 334 27.92 9.19 19.35
N GLY A 335 27.12 9.04 20.41
CA GLY A 335 25.70 8.73 20.28
C GLY A 335 24.90 9.94 19.82
N ALA A 336 23.71 9.68 19.29
CA ALA A 336 22.83 10.70 18.73
C ALA A 336 21.40 10.55 19.26
N THR A 337 20.63 11.63 19.26
CA THR A 337 19.23 11.64 19.67
C THR A 337 18.42 12.51 18.73
N TRP A 338 17.33 11.98 18.20
CA TRP A 338 16.35 12.68 17.40
C TRP A 338 15.05 12.74 18.21
N THR A 339 14.46 13.93 18.33
CA THR A 339 13.22 14.15 19.07
C THR A 339 12.25 14.92 18.20
N THR A 340 11.01 14.46 18.07
CA THR A 340 9.96 15.20 17.37
C THR A 340 8.67 15.17 18.17
N TRP A 341 7.91 16.26 18.10
CA TRP A 341 6.51 16.21 18.45
C TRP A 341 5.67 17.15 17.61
N TYR A 342 4.41 16.78 17.40
CA TYR A 342 3.43 17.68 16.82
C TYR A 342 2.12 17.71 17.59
N THR A 343 1.39 18.81 17.47
CA THR A 343 -0.04 18.89 17.81
C THR A 343 -0.79 19.49 16.63
N GLN A 344 -1.86 18.83 16.20
CA GLN A 344 -2.69 19.25 15.09
C GLN A 344 -4.15 19.33 15.49
N ALA A 345 -4.77 20.47 15.17
CA ALA A 345 -6.22 20.68 15.27
C ALA A 345 -6.83 20.80 13.87
N ALA A 346 -7.93 20.11 13.63
CA ALA A 346 -8.74 20.24 12.43
C ALA A 346 -10.21 20.49 12.81
N TYR A 347 -10.85 21.43 12.12
CA TYR A 347 -12.26 21.77 12.35
C TYR A 347 -13.03 21.89 11.05
N ARG A 348 -13.96 20.96 10.83
CA ARG A 348 -14.96 21.04 9.76
C ARG A 348 -16.01 22.06 10.15
N ILE A 349 -16.14 23.12 9.35
CA ILE A 349 -17.03 24.24 9.64
C ILE A 349 -18.49 23.76 9.53
N SER A 350 -19.11 23.44 10.67
CA SER A 350 -20.47 22.90 10.74
C SER A 350 -20.65 21.70 9.78
N ALA A 351 -21.78 21.61 9.07
CA ALA A 351 -22.02 20.60 8.04
C ALA A 351 -21.47 20.97 6.65
N SER A 352 -20.60 21.98 6.54
CA SER A 352 -20.06 22.42 5.24
C SER A 352 -19.00 21.44 4.69
N LYS A 353 -18.46 21.75 3.50
CA LYS A 353 -17.35 21.02 2.89
C LYS A 353 -15.97 21.62 3.24
N TRP A 354 -15.93 22.68 4.05
CA TRP A 354 -14.69 23.36 4.42
C TRP A 354 -14.18 22.84 5.76
N GLU A 355 -12.89 22.52 5.81
CA GLU A 355 -12.17 22.12 7.01
C GLU A 355 -10.92 23.00 7.18
N LEU A 356 -10.78 23.60 8.36
CA LEU A 356 -9.60 24.39 8.74
C LEU A 356 -8.64 23.49 9.52
N VAL A 357 -7.35 23.65 9.28
CA VAL A 357 -6.31 22.83 9.91
C VAL A 357 -5.20 23.75 10.41
N ALA A 358 -4.68 23.46 11.59
CA ALA A 358 -3.46 24.06 12.11
C ALA A 358 -2.62 22.97 12.77
N ARG A 359 -1.32 22.97 12.51
CA ARG A 359 -0.34 22.07 13.14
C ARG A 359 0.85 22.88 13.63
N TYR A 360 1.32 22.60 14.84
CA TYR A 360 2.64 22.99 15.29
C TYR A 360 3.48 21.72 15.44
N THR A 361 4.73 21.78 15.00
CA THR A 361 5.72 20.71 15.10
C THR A 361 7.03 21.30 15.55
N ASP A 362 7.79 20.54 16.30
CA ASP A 362 9.11 20.88 16.82
C ASP A 362 9.94 19.60 16.74
N PHE A 363 11.00 19.66 15.94
CA PHE A 363 11.89 18.55 15.61
C PHE A 363 13.33 18.97 15.89
N ASP A 364 13.95 18.26 16.83
CA ASP A 364 15.35 18.35 17.17
C ASP A 364 16.10 17.14 16.59
N SER A 365 17.22 17.41 15.95
CA SER A 365 18.15 16.47 15.34
C SER A 365 19.54 16.67 15.97
N PRO A 366 20.48 15.70 15.85
CA PRO A 366 21.90 15.94 16.15
C PRO A 366 22.54 17.02 15.29
N HIS A 367 21.90 17.39 14.17
CA HIS A 367 22.40 18.34 13.19
C HIS A 367 21.53 19.61 13.19
N ASP A 368 22.11 20.73 13.60
CA ASP A 368 21.43 22.05 13.63
C ASP A 368 20.76 22.40 12.28
N SER A 369 21.28 21.91 11.16
CA SER A 369 20.74 22.13 9.81
C SER A 369 19.40 21.44 9.55
N GLN A 370 19.06 20.43 10.35
CA GLN A 370 17.82 19.66 10.26
C GLN A 370 16.80 20.05 11.34
N ASP A 371 17.22 20.77 12.39
CA ASP A 371 16.35 21.28 13.43
C ASP A 371 15.28 22.19 12.84
N GLN A 372 14.01 21.93 13.21
CA GLN A 372 12.89 22.63 12.61
C GLN A 372 11.71 22.80 13.57
N GLU A 373 11.40 24.06 13.87
CA GLU A 373 10.09 24.47 14.36
C GLU A 373 9.17 24.82 13.18
N GLN A 374 7.98 24.23 13.12
CA GLN A 374 7.04 24.44 12.04
C GLN A 374 5.64 24.78 12.55
N SER A 375 5.10 25.92 12.09
CA SER A 375 3.67 26.24 12.16
C SER A 375 3.01 26.10 10.79
N ALA A 376 2.13 25.12 10.62
CA ALA A 376 1.41 24.89 9.37
C ALA A 376 -0.08 25.28 9.50
N LEU A 377 -0.57 26.08 8.56
CA LEU A 377 -1.98 26.48 8.45
C LEU A 377 -2.57 25.98 7.13
N GLY A 378 -3.72 25.32 7.18
CA GLY A 378 -4.35 24.70 6.02
C GLY A 378 -5.84 24.95 5.92
N VAL A 379 -6.34 24.96 4.68
CA VAL A 379 -7.76 24.94 4.35
C VAL A 379 -8.02 23.80 3.37
N ASN A 380 -8.92 22.91 3.75
CA ASN A 380 -9.34 21.75 2.96
C ASN A 380 -10.76 21.97 2.43
N TYR A 381 -10.97 21.58 1.18
CA TYR A 381 -12.29 21.44 0.55
C TYR A 381 -12.59 19.98 0.24
N LEU A 382 -13.59 19.44 0.93
CA LEU A 382 -14.04 18.05 0.85
C LEU A 382 -15.03 17.88 -0.31
N PHE A 383 -14.54 17.54 -1.51
CA PHE A 383 -15.42 17.27 -2.66
C PHE A 383 -16.33 16.07 -2.36
N SER A 384 -15.73 15.01 -1.80
CA SER A 384 -16.35 13.82 -1.21
C SER A 384 -15.58 13.42 0.08
N SER A 385 -15.88 12.26 0.66
CA SER A 385 -15.12 11.73 1.81
C SER A 385 -13.70 11.28 1.46
N ASN A 386 -13.43 11.02 0.17
CA ASN A 386 -12.19 10.44 -0.33
C ASN A 386 -11.53 11.29 -1.43
N PHE A 387 -12.09 12.45 -1.79
CA PHE A 387 -11.50 13.39 -2.75
C PHE A 387 -11.45 14.78 -2.13
N ILE A 388 -10.25 15.30 -1.93
CA ILE A 388 -9.99 16.50 -1.12
C ILE A 388 -9.03 17.42 -1.88
N GLY A 389 -9.37 18.71 -1.94
CA GLY A 389 -8.44 19.76 -2.32
C GLY A 389 -7.90 20.45 -1.07
N LYS A 390 -6.60 20.70 -1.01
CA LYS A 390 -5.91 21.33 0.12
C LYS A 390 -5.10 22.53 -0.35
N VAL A 391 -5.06 23.57 0.48
CA VAL A 391 -4.12 24.67 0.37
C VAL A 391 -3.53 24.90 1.75
N SER A 392 -2.21 24.95 1.86
CA SER A 392 -1.53 25.23 3.12
C SER A 392 -0.36 26.20 2.94
N TYR A 393 -0.04 26.86 4.05
CA TYR A 393 1.18 27.64 4.24
C TYR A 393 1.89 27.10 5.47
N GLU A 394 3.20 26.92 5.36
CA GLU A 394 4.06 26.49 6.47
C GLU A 394 5.05 27.59 6.77
N PHE A 395 5.04 28.03 8.03
CA PHE A 395 6.07 28.88 8.61
C PHE A 395 7.11 27.96 9.22
N ASN A 396 8.32 27.99 8.69
CA ASN A 396 9.41 27.12 9.10
C ASN A 396 10.52 27.99 9.72
N ASP A 397 11.06 27.54 10.84
CA ASP A 397 12.15 28.20 11.57
C ASP A 397 13.20 27.14 11.89
N GLY A 398 14.38 27.29 11.30
CA GLY A 398 15.50 26.36 11.40
C GLY A 398 16.83 27.10 11.24
N LEU A 399 17.92 26.38 10.96
CA LEU A 399 19.20 27.03 10.70
C LEU A 399 19.12 27.93 9.45
N LEU A 400 19.54 29.18 9.57
CA LEU A 400 19.49 30.16 8.47
C LEU A 400 20.10 29.61 7.17
N GLU A 401 19.38 29.76 6.05
CA GLU A 401 19.73 29.25 4.71
C GLU A 401 19.70 27.72 4.54
N SER A 402 19.30 26.95 5.55
CA SER A 402 19.00 25.51 5.41
C SER A 402 17.63 25.28 4.79
N ASP A 403 17.36 24.03 4.36
CA ASP A 403 16.02 23.63 3.93
C ASP A 403 14.99 23.68 5.07
N ALA A 404 15.44 23.52 6.33
CA ALA A 404 14.59 23.59 7.51
C ALA A 404 14.05 25.01 7.79
N ASP A 405 14.70 26.06 7.27
CA ASP A 405 14.32 27.48 7.43
C ASP A 405 13.40 28.00 6.31
N GLN A 406 13.08 27.18 5.30
CA GLN A 406 12.33 27.66 4.13
C GLN A 406 10.81 27.59 4.32
N ASP A 407 10.15 28.73 4.46
CA ASP A 407 8.69 28.82 4.36
C ASP A 407 8.18 28.24 3.03
N ARG A 408 6.98 27.61 3.05
CA ARG A 408 6.40 27.04 1.83
C ARG A 408 4.89 27.13 1.70
N VAL A 409 4.44 27.34 0.47
CA VAL A 409 3.04 27.24 0.04
C VAL A 409 2.84 25.92 -0.67
N MET A 410 1.77 25.20 -0.33
CA MET A 410 1.42 23.95 -0.98
C MET A 410 -0.05 23.93 -1.40
N VAL A 411 -0.30 23.36 -2.57
CA VAL A 411 -1.63 23.03 -3.08
C VAL A 411 -1.62 21.56 -3.43
N GLN A 412 -2.61 20.80 -2.97
CA GLN A 412 -2.70 19.36 -3.23
C GLN A 412 -4.13 18.95 -3.58
N MET A 413 -4.27 18.07 -4.56
CA MET A 413 -5.49 17.28 -4.76
C MET A 413 -5.18 15.83 -4.39
N ALA A 414 -5.83 15.32 -3.36
CA ALA A 414 -5.63 13.96 -2.88
C ALA A 414 -6.91 13.13 -3.08
N TYR A 415 -6.74 11.88 -3.53
CA TYR A 415 -7.83 10.97 -3.87
C TYR A 415 -7.55 9.56 -3.35
N GLY A 416 -8.37 9.09 -2.41
CA GLY A 416 -8.43 7.68 -2.01
C GLY A 416 -9.48 6.93 -2.84
N PHE A 417 -9.19 5.71 -3.31
CA PHE A 417 -10.05 4.97 -4.23
C PHE A 417 -10.42 3.56 -3.78
#